data_AF-A0AA37QTC8-F1
#
_entry.id   AF-A0AA37QTC8-F1
#
_cell.length_a   1.000
_cell.length_b   1.000
_cell.length_c   1.000
_cell.angle_alpha   90.00
_cell.angle_beta   90.00
_cell.angle_gamma   90.00
#
_symmetry.space_group_name_H-M   'P 1'
#
loop_
_entity.id
_entity.type
_entity.pdbx_description
1 polymer ?
#
loop_
_entity_poly.entity_id
_entity_poly.type
_entity_poly.pdbx_seq_one_letter_code
_entity_poly.pdbx_strand_id
1 'polypeptide(L)'
;MPAVTTTGKTQAELTCLVEEAIRAQPGCDTARVPAVQGLDVRSGRNWEIPHVILGDSLISDVDRAVMSVQRRLGREFHLVMDQDGAEQASDAQPMPRIPADEP
;
A
#
# COMPACT_ATOMS: atom_id res chain seq x y z
N MET A 1 2.66 -22.37 2.65
CA MET A 1 3.45 -21.19 3.10
C MET A 1 2.46 -20.05 3.29
N PRO A 2 2.42 -19.37 4.45
CA PRO A 2 1.33 -18.44 4.72
C PRO A 2 1.40 -17.27 3.75
N ALA A 3 0.29 -16.98 3.06
CA ALA A 3 0.13 -15.79 2.26
C ALA A 3 0.43 -14.58 3.15
N VAL A 4 1.48 -13.82 2.83
CA VAL A 4 1.68 -12.50 3.42
C VAL A 4 0.57 -11.63 2.86
N THR A 5 -0.56 -11.58 3.57
CA THR A 5 -1.65 -10.63 3.35
C THR A 5 -1.14 -9.25 3.71
N THR A 6 -0.47 -8.62 2.76
CA THR A 6 -0.22 -7.17 2.84
C THR A 6 -1.55 -6.45 2.78
N THR A 7 -1.71 -5.41 3.60
CA THR A 7 -2.93 -4.61 3.60
C THR A 7 -2.90 -3.66 2.40
N GLY A 8 -3.92 -3.75 1.55
CA GLY A 8 -4.08 -2.84 0.44
C GLY A 8 -4.45 -1.45 0.93
N LYS A 9 -3.67 -0.43 0.55
CA LYS A 9 -3.95 0.97 0.85
C LYS A 9 -3.98 1.81 -0.40
N THR A 10 -4.87 2.79 -0.41
CA THR A 10 -4.92 3.81 -1.46
C THR A 10 -3.68 4.70 -1.38
N GLN A 11 -3.38 5.41 -2.47
CA GLN A 11 -2.25 6.33 -2.51
C GLN A 11 -2.30 7.38 -1.39
N ALA A 12 -3.47 7.94 -1.09
CA ALA A 12 -3.65 8.94 -0.04
C ALA A 12 -3.37 8.37 1.36
N GLU A 13 -3.95 7.20 1.65
CA GLU A 13 -3.76 6.48 2.91
C GLU A 13 -2.30 6.10 3.13
N LEU A 14 -1.65 5.56 2.09
CA LEU A 14 -0.26 5.15 2.14
C LEU A 14 0.67 6.37 2.27
N THR A 15 0.38 7.47 1.58
CA THR A 15 1.14 8.72 1.72
C THR A 15 1.04 9.28 3.14
N CYS A 16 -0.14 9.27 3.74
CA CYS A 16 -0.34 9.72 5.12
C CYS A 16 0.48 8.89 6.12
N LEU A 17 0.43 7.55 6.01
CA LEU A 17 1.24 6.66 6.84
C LEU A 17 2.74 6.83 6.65
N VAL A 18 3.17 7.00 5.39
CA VAL A 18 4.57 7.21 5.06
C VAL A 18 5.05 8.55 5.64
N GLU A 19 4.27 9.63 5.49
CA GLU A 19 4.61 10.93 6.06
C GLU A 19 4.71 10.86 7.58
N GLU A 20 3.73 10.24 8.26
CA GLU A 20 3.77 10.09 9.72
C GLU A 20 4.96 9.26 10.18
N ALA A 21 5.28 8.17 9.47
CA ALA A 21 6.40 7.32 9.79
C ALA A 21 7.76 8.01 9.57
N ILE A 22 7.89 8.86 8.56
CA ILE A 22 9.08 9.69 8.35
C ILE A 22 9.18 10.75 9.44
N ARG A 23 8.09 11.44 9.78
CA ARG A 23 8.08 12.45 10.86
C ARG A 23 8.43 11.85 12.22
N ALA A 24 8.09 10.58 12.44
CA ALA A 24 8.47 9.84 13.65
C ALA A 24 9.96 9.44 13.70
N GLN A 25 10.73 9.63 12.62
CA GLN A 25 12.17 9.40 12.64
C GLN A 25 12.92 10.64 13.16
N PRO A 26 13.99 10.44 13.96
CA PRO A 26 14.76 11.54 14.50
C PRO A 26 15.40 12.37 13.38
N GLY A 27 15.27 13.69 13.47
CA GLY A 27 15.82 14.62 12.48
C GLY A 27 14.96 14.81 11.23
N CYS A 28 13.81 14.12 11.14
CA CYS A 28 12.86 14.19 10.02
C CYS A 28 11.53 14.87 10.37
N ASP A 29 11.44 15.58 11.50
CA ASP A 29 10.21 16.23 11.97
C ASP A 29 9.58 17.18 10.94
N THR A 30 10.41 17.89 10.18
CA THR A 30 9.98 18.84 9.14
C THR A 30 9.91 18.22 7.75
N ALA A 31 10.31 16.95 7.60
CA ALA A 31 10.27 16.25 6.33
C ALA A 31 8.82 15.91 5.95
N ARG A 32 8.49 16.08 4.67
CA ARG A 32 7.16 15.79 4.12
C ARG A 32 7.24 14.94 2.87
N VAL A 33 6.25 14.07 2.69
CA VAL A 33 6.13 13.22 1.50
C VAL A 33 4.93 13.70 0.68
N PRO A 34 5.16 14.39 -0.45
CA PRO A 34 4.07 14.94 -1.24
C PRO A 34 3.19 13.86 -1.86
N ALA A 35 3.78 12.76 -2.34
CA ALA A 35 3.04 11.60 -2.82
C ALA A 35 3.95 10.38 -2.92
N VAL A 36 3.42 9.21 -2.54
CA VAL A 36 3.98 7.93 -2.94
C VAL A 36 3.58 7.62 -4.38
N GLN A 37 4.45 6.95 -5.13
CA GLN A 37 4.20 6.58 -6.52
C GLN A 37 4.08 5.06 -6.63
N GLY A 38 3.02 4.59 -7.30
CA GLY A 38 2.86 3.18 -7.60
C GLY A 38 3.84 2.74 -8.69
N LEU A 39 4.45 1.57 -8.51
CA LEU A 39 5.27 0.88 -9.48
C LEU A 39 4.54 -0.31 -10.06
N ASP A 40 4.54 -0.42 -11.39
CA ASP A 40 4.08 -1.60 -12.11
C ASP A 40 5.17 -2.68 -12.07
N VAL A 41 5.31 -3.32 -10.91
CA VAL A 41 6.21 -4.47 -10.72
C VAL A 41 5.39 -5.73 -10.47
N ARG A 42 5.56 -6.72 -11.35
CA ARG A 42 4.83 -8.01 -11.29
C ARG A 42 5.26 -8.93 -10.15
N SER A 43 6.23 -8.53 -9.33
CA SER A 43 6.69 -9.32 -8.19
C SER A 43 7.39 -8.43 -7.16
N GLY A 44 6.70 -8.06 -6.08
CA GLY A 44 7.26 -7.30 -4.96
C GLY A 44 6.46 -6.06 -4.55
N ARG A 45 7.16 -5.14 -3.87
CA ARG A 45 6.63 -3.86 -3.38
C ARG A 45 6.27 -2.97 -4.57
N ASN A 46 4.98 -2.70 -4.74
CA ASN A 46 4.42 -1.99 -5.89
C ASN A 46 4.38 -0.46 -5.71
N TRP A 47 5.24 0.11 -4.87
CA TRP A 47 5.27 1.55 -4.61
C TRP A 47 6.63 2.03 -4.13
N GLU A 48 6.93 3.30 -4.39
CA GLU A 48 8.13 3.98 -3.95
C GLU A 48 7.89 5.45 -3.55
N ILE A 49 8.92 6.10 -3.00
CA ILE A 49 8.89 7.49 -2.55
C ILE A 49 9.81 8.29 -3.49
N PRO A 50 9.29 8.89 -4.58
CA PRO A 50 10.13 9.55 -5.58
C PRO A 50 10.66 10.91 -5.09
N HIS A 51 9.89 11.59 -4.24
CA HIS A 51 10.22 12.92 -3.75
C HIS A 51 9.92 13.02 -2.26
N VAL A 52 10.84 13.68 -1.55
CA VAL A 52 10.67 14.07 -0.15
C VAL A 52 11.08 15.53 -0.02
N ILE A 53 10.25 16.31 0.63
CA ILE A 53 10.54 17.71 0.96
C ILE A 53 11.28 17.68 2.30
N LEU A 54 12.55 18.08 2.30
CA LEU A 54 13.41 17.98 3.48
C LEU A 54 13.10 19.01 4.56
N GLY A 55 12.56 20.19 4.23
CA GLY A 55 12.39 21.26 5.21
C GLY A 55 13.74 21.65 5.83
N ASP A 56 13.88 21.45 7.14
CA ASP A 56 15.11 21.67 7.92
C ASP A 56 15.90 20.36 8.18
N SER A 57 15.41 19.23 7.66
CA SER A 57 16.02 17.91 7.84
C SER A 57 17.24 17.71 6.96
N LEU A 58 18.21 16.94 7.46
CA LEU A 58 19.38 16.55 6.69
C LEU A 58 19.04 15.45 5.68
N ILE A 59 19.67 15.51 4.50
CA ILE A 59 19.51 14.50 3.44
C ILE A 59 19.86 13.09 3.96
N SER A 60 20.89 12.98 4.82
CA SER A 60 21.30 11.70 5.40
C SER A 60 20.26 11.10 6.35
N ASP A 61 19.57 11.93 7.14
CA ASP A 61 18.52 11.46 8.04
C ASP A 61 17.27 11.08 7.24
N VAL A 62 16.93 11.86 6.22
CA VAL A 62 15.80 11.57 5.32
C VAL A 62 16.04 10.29 4.53
N ASP A 63 17.23 10.06 3.98
CA ASP A 63 17.55 8.83 3.24
C ASP A 63 17.40 7.59 4.15
N ARG A 64 17.94 7.68 5.38
CA ARG A 64 17.79 6.62 6.38
C ARG A 64 16.32 6.38 6.75
N ALA A 65 15.56 7.45 6.94
CA ALA A 65 14.13 7.39 7.25
C ALA A 65 13.36 6.73 6.10
N VAL A 66 13.56 7.18 4.87
CA VAL A 66 12.97 6.62 3.64
C VAL A 66 13.29 5.14 3.54
N MET A 67 14.55 4.73 3.65
CA MET A 67 14.94 3.32 3.59
C MET A 67 14.26 2.48 4.68
N SER A 68 14.19 2.99 5.91
CA SER A 68 13.56 2.31 7.04
C SER A 68 12.05 2.14 6.82
N VAL A 69 11.37 3.22 6.46
CA VAL A 69 9.93 3.27 6.19
C VAL A 69 9.59 2.38 5.00
N GLN A 70 10.34 2.46 3.91
CA GLN A 70 10.19 1.57 2.76
C GLN A 70 10.35 0.10 3.14
N ARG A 71 11.37 -0.27 3.93
CA ARG A 71 11.58 -1.66 4.35
C ARG A 71 10.46 -2.19 5.25
N ARG A 72 9.93 -1.35 6.13
CA ARG A 72 8.88 -1.71 7.10
C ARG A 72 7.51 -1.74 6.44
N LEU A 73 7.05 -0.61 5.92
CA LEU A 73 5.73 -0.49 5.30
C LEU A 73 5.64 -1.31 4.01
N GLY A 74 6.72 -1.43 3.24
CA GLY A 74 6.69 -2.18 1.99
C GLY A 74 6.63 -3.70 2.14
N ARG A 75 6.57 -4.23 3.37
CA ARG A 75 6.21 -5.64 3.66
C ARG A 75 4.82 -5.77 4.29
N GLU A 76 4.23 -4.67 4.73
CA GLU A 76 2.97 -4.62 5.46
C GLU A 76 1.84 -4.06 4.59
N PHE A 77 2.17 -3.13 3.68
CA PHE A 77 1.25 -2.43 2.80
C PHE A 77 1.67 -2.50 1.34
N HIS A 78 0.67 -2.70 0.49
CA HIS A 78 0.79 -2.52 -0.95
C HIS A 78 -0.16 -1.40 -1.39
N LEU A 79 0.23 -0.68 -2.43
CA LEU A 79 -0.60 0.34 -3.04
C LEU A 79 -1.67 -0.35 -3.90
N VAL A 80 -2.92 -0.17 -3.54
CA VAL A 80 -4.05 -0.51 -4.39
C VAL A 80 -4.18 0.66 -5.35
N MET A 81 -3.59 0.52 -6.55
CA MET A 81 -4.08 1.33 -7.65
C MET A 81 -5.55 0.97 -7.82
N ASP A 82 -6.41 1.98 -7.92
CA ASP A 82 -7.84 1.83 -8.17
C ASP A 82 -8.07 1.18 -9.55
N GLN A 83 -7.74 -0.11 -9.65
CA GLN A 83 -8.20 -1.04 -10.67
C GLN A 83 -9.29 -1.95 -10.08
N ASP A 84 -9.54 -1.87 -8.78
CA ASP A 84 -10.57 -2.60 -8.05
C ASP A 84 -11.94 -1.89 -8.14
N GLY A 85 -12.34 -1.58 -9.37
CA GLY A 85 -13.76 -1.42 -9.74
C GLY A 85 -14.36 -2.69 -10.33
N ALA A 86 -13.61 -3.80 -10.39
CA ALA A 86 -13.99 -4.94 -11.22
C ALA A 86 -13.52 -6.31 -10.70
N GLU A 87 -13.72 -6.67 -9.42
CA GLU A 87 -13.83 -8.11 -9.08
C GLU A 87 -14.45 -8.38 -7.68
N GLN A 88 -15.60 -7.79 -7.36
CA GLN A 88 -16.46 -8.29 -6.27
C GLN A 88 -17.95 -8.30 -6.67
N ALA A 89 -18.25 -9.05 -7.74
CA ALA A 89 -19.61 -9.49 -8.05
C ALA A 89 -19.59 -10.88 -8.71
N SER A 90 -18.88 -11.83 -8.11
CA SER A 90 -19.00 -13.25 -8.45
C SER A 90 -18.58 -14.12 -7.27
N ASP A 91 -19.42 -14.17 -6.24
CA ASP A 91 -19.77 -15.45 -5.61
C ASP A 91 -21.15 -15.34 -4.95
N ALA A 92 -22.17 -15.22 -5.80
CA ALA A 92 -23.53 -15.53 -5.41
C ALA A 92 -23.84 -16.93 -5.94
N GLN A 93 -23.48 -17.96 -5.19
CA GLN A 93 -24.27 -19.18 -5.17
C GLN A 93 -25.02 -19.24 -3.84
N PRO A 94 -26.32 -19.52 -3.90
CA PRO A 94 -26.67 -20.91 -3.67
C PRO A 94 -27.66 -21.43 -4.70
N MET A 95 -27.31 -22.61 -5.21
CA MET A 95 -28.26 -23.56 -5.77
C MET A 95 -29.33 -23.91 -4.71
N PRO A 96 -30.63 -23.98 -5.09
CA PRO A 96 -31.52 -24.92 -4.43
C PRO A 96 -32.06 -25.93 -5.45
N ARG A 97 -31.83 -27.19 -5.11
CA ARG A 97 -32.37 -28.39 -5.73
C ARG A 97 -33.90 -28.43 -5.60
N ILE A 98 -34.62 -28.74 -6.68
CA ILE A 98 -35.95 -29.36 -6.61
C ILE A 98 -36.07 -30.43 -7.71
N PRO A 99 -36.38 -31.70 -7.38
CA PRO A 99 -36.69 -32.77 -8.35
C PRO A 99 -38.21 -32.90 -8.58
N ALA A 100 -38.58 -33.73 -9.58
CA ALA A 100 -39.93 -34.10 -10.06
C ALA A 100 -40.48 -33.16 -11.16
N ASP A 101 -41.07 -33.62 -12.26
CA ASP A 101 -41.86 -34.84 -12.50
C ASP A 101 -41.92 -35.14 -14.01
N GLU A 102 -41.97 -36.43 -14.37
CA GLU A 102 -42.35 -37.02 -15.68
C GLU A 102 -43.85 -36.73 -16.01
N PRO A 103 -44.48 -37.16 -17.13
CA PRO A 103 -44.13 -38.22 -18.10
C PRO A 103 -44.08 -37.80 -19.59
#